data_AF-A0A0L0SRB0-F1
#
_entry.id   AF-A0A0L0SRB0-F1
#
_cell.length_a   1.000
_cell.length_b   1.000
_cell.length_c   1.000
_cell.angle_alpha   90.00
_cell.angle_beta   90.00
_cell.angle_gamma   90.00
#
_symmetry.space_group_name_H-M   'P 1'
#
loop_
_entity.id
_entity.type
_entity.pdbx_description
1 polymer ?
#
loop_
_entity_poly.entity_id
_entity_poly.type
_entity_poly.pdbx_seq_one_letter_code
_entity_poly.pdbx_strand_id
1 'polypeptide(L)'
;MTMFTSVLGWASFGVAARGLANALERKNPLQGAGGHAAAALIFGSFGYYIYGVQQRQEAELEKVLAKVRENKRAQLAQEASE
;
A
#
# COMPACT_ATOMS: atom_id res chain seq x y z
N MET A 1 -2.75 -1.60 6.90
CA MET A 1 -1.31 -1.39 7.21
C MET A 1 -1.12 -0.05 7.91
N THR A 2 -0.01 0.20 8.60
CA THR A 2 0.27 1.57 9.09
C THR A 2 0.98 2.38 8.00
N MET A 3 0.80 3.70 8.02
CA MET A 3 1.53 4.61 7.12
C MET A 3 3.04 4.33 7.15
N PHE A 4 3.58 4.21 8.37
CA PHE A 4 5.00 3.93 8.60
C PHE A 4 5.46 2.64 7.91
N THR A 5 4.72 1.54 8.07
CA THR A 5 5.06 0.27 7.42
C THR A 5 4.99 0.35 5.89
N SER A 6 4.03 1.09 5.33
CA SER A 6 3.95 1.31 3.88
C SER A 6 5.16 2.10 3.37
N VAL A 7 5.44 3.26 3.97
CA VAL A 7 6.55 4.11 3.57
C VAL A 7 7.88 3.39 3.70
N LEU A 8 8.12 2.68 4.81
CA LEU A 8 9.35 1.90 4.99
C LEU A 8 9.47 0.74 4.00
N GLY A 9 8.39 0.01 3.74
CA GLY A 9 8.41 -1.10 2.78
C GLY A 9 8.79 -0.61 1.39
N TRP A 10 8.15 0.48 0.93
CA TRP A 10 8.44 1.05 -0.37
C TRP A 10 9.82 1.74 -0.43
N ALA A 11 10.23 2.46 0.61
CA ALA A 11 11.58 3.06 0.66
C ALA A 11 12.67 1.98 0.59
N SER A 12 12.49 0.87 1.34
CA SER A 12 13.41 -0.27 1.31
C SER A 12 13.45 -0.94 -0.06
N PHE A 13 12.29 -1.06 -0.71
CA PHE A 13 12.21 -1.51 -2.11
C PHE A 13 13.01 -0.59 -3.04
N GLY A 14 12.89 0.73 -2.90
CA GLY A 14 13.66 1.70 -3.70
C GLY A 14 15.18 1.54 -3.53
N VAL A 15 15.65 1.37 -2.30
CA VAL A 15 17.06 1.07 -2.00
C VAL A 15 17.50 -0.22 -2.69
N ALA A 16 16.72 -1.29 -2.55
CA ALA A 16 17.03 -2.57 -3.18
C ALA A 16 17.04 -2.48 -4.72
N ALA A 17 16.08 -1.77 -5.31
CA ALA A 17 16.00 -1.53 -6.75
C ALA A 17 17.23 -0.77 -7.26
N ARG A 18 17.69 0.25 -6.52
CA ARG A 18 18.94 0.96 -6.85
C ARG A 18 20.16 0.05 -6.76
N GLY A 19 20.22 -0.81 -5.74
CA GLY A 19 21.30 -1.78 -5.58
C GLY A 19 21.33 -2.83 -6.70
N LEU A 20 20.15 -3.31 -7.11
CA LEU A 20 20.00 -4.20 -8.26
C LEU A 20 20.47 -3.53 -9.56
N ALA A 21 20.08 -2.27 -9.79
CA ALA A 21 20.54 -1.51 -10.96
C ALA A 21 22.08 -1.38 -11.00
N ASN A 22 22.72 -1.10 -9.86
CA ASN A 22 24.18 -1.10 -9.76
C ASN A 22 24.78 -2.46 -10.12
N ALA A 23 24.20 -3.54 -9.61
CA ALA A 23 24.67 -4.90 -9.89
C ALA A 23 24.58 -5.23 -11.38
N LEU A 24 23.49 -4.83 -12.05
CA LEU A 24 23.31 -5.00 -13.51
C LEU A 24 24.35 -4.23 -14.32
N GLU A 25 24.75 -3.04 -13.84
CA GLU A 25 25.84 -2.24 -14.42
C GLU A 25 27.25 -2.78 -14.07
N ARG A 26 27.36 -3.93 -13.41
CA ARG A 26 28.61 -4.50 -12.89
C ARG A 26 29.36 -3.57 -11.92
N LYS A 27 28.63 -2.68 -11.25
CA LYS A 27 29.13 -1.82 -10.17
C LYS A 27 28.91 -2.49 -8.82
N ASN A 28 29.56 -1.99 -7.77
CA ASN A 28 29.26 -2.46 -6.42
C ASN A 28 27.78 -2.12 -6.10
N PRO A 29 26.95 -3.08 -5.64
CA PRO A 29 25.54 -2.85 -5.36
C PRO A 29 25.29 -1.64 -4.44
N LEU A 30 26.14 -1.42 -3.44
CA LEU A 30 26.01 -0.32 -2.48
C LEU A 30 26.67 0.98 -2.94
N GLN A 31 27.16 1.03 -4.18
CA GLN A 31 27.84 2.21 -4.70
C GLN A 31 26.89 3.40 -4.86
N GLY A 32 27.32 4.57 -4.38
CA GLY A 32 26.58 5.82 -4.50
C GLY A 32 25.44 5.94 -3.48
N ALA A 33 25.77 6.33 -2.25
CA ALA A 33 24.80 6.55 -1.17
C ALA A 33 23.71 7.56 -1.56
N GLY A 34 24.05 8.61 -2.31
CA GLY A 34 23.08 9.59 -2.81
C GLY A 34 22.02 8.99 -3.74
N GLY A 35 22.41 8.03 -4.58
CA GLY A 35 21.46 7.32 -5.47
C GLY A 35 20.48 6.44 -4.70
N HIS A 36 20.95 5.79 -3.62
CA HIS A 36 20.10 4.99 -2.75
C HIS A 36 19.16 5.87 -1.92
N ALA A 37 19.65 7.00 -1.41
CA ALA A 37 18.82 7.97 -0.70
C ALA A 37 17.73 8.57 -1.60
N ALA A 38 18.07 8.93 -2.84
CA ALA A 38 17.11 9.42 -3.82
C ALA A 38 16.04 8.36 -4.14
N ALA A 39 16.46 7.11 -4.37
CA ALA A 39 15.52 6.01 -4.62
C ALA A 39 14.62 5.73 -3.40
N ALA A 40 15.18 5.74 -2.19
CA ALA A 40 14.41 5.59 -0.95
C ALA A 40 13.35 6.69 -0.81
N LEU A 41 13.69 7.95 -1.12
CA LEU A 41 12.75 9.07 -1.07
C LEU A 41 11.66 8.95 -2.14
N ILE A 42 12.02 8.62 -3.37
CA ILE A 42 11.05 8.47 -4.48
C ILE A 42 10.05 7.35 -4.16
N PHE A 43 10.54 6.15 -3.83
CA PHE A 43 9.67 5.03 -3.56
C PHE A 43 8.95 5.17 -2.21
N GLY A 44 9.60 5.71 -1.17
CA GLY A 44 8.94 6.01 0.09
C GLY A 44 7.77 6.99 -0.07
N SER A 45 7.95 8.05 -0.88
CA SER A 45 6.88 8.99 -1.22
C SER A 45 5.75 8.32 -2.02
N PHE A 46 6.11 7.42 -2.95
CA PHE A 46 5.14 6.58 -3.64
C PHE A 46 4.33 5.70 -2.68
N GLY A 47 4.99 5.09 -1.68
CA GLY A 47 4.33 4.30 -0.64
C GLY A 47 3.39 5.10 0.24
N TYR A 48 3.72 6.36 0.54
CA TYR A 48 2.81 7.29 1.21
C TYR A 48 1.57 7.58 0.37
N TYR A 49 1.75 7.84 -0.93
CA TYR A 49 0.64 8.07 -1.85
C TYR A 49 -0.29 6.86 -1.95
N ILE A 50 0.26 5.67 -2.18
CA ILE A 50 -0.50 4.41 -2.26
C ILE A 50 -1.27 4.13 -0.96
N TYR A 51 -0.64 4.39 0.19
CA TYR A 51 -1.32 4.26 1.48
C TYR A 51 -2.57 5.15 1.58
N GLY A 52 -2.49 6.40 1.11
CA GLY A 52 -3.65 7.29 1.07
C GLY A 52 -4.76 6.80 0.13
N VAL A 53 -4.40 6.23 -1.03
CA VAL A 53 -5.36 5.63 -1.96
C VAL A 53 -6.06 4.43 -1.30
N GLN A 54 -5.31 3.55 -0.65
CA GLN A 54 -5.85 2.36 0.01
C GLN A 54 -6.84 2.73 1.12
N GLN A 55 -6.53 3.74 1.95
CA GLN A 55 -7.48 4.20 2.98
C GLN A 55 -8.82 4.64 2.39
N ARG A 56 -8.80 5.36 1.26
CA ARG A 56 -10.04 5.78 0.59
C ARG A 56 -10.84 4.58 0.08
N GLN A 57 -10.16 3.59 -0.49
CA GLN A 57 -10.81 2.37 -0.97
C GLN A 57 -11.41 1.55 0.17
N GLU A 58 -10.69 1.41 1.28
CA GLU A 58 -11.19 0.71 2.48
C GLU A 58 -12.44 1.40 3.05
N ALA A 59 -12.44 2.74 3.10
CA ALA A 59 -13.60 3.52 3.55
C ALA A 59 -14.82 3.34 2.62
N GLU A 60 -14.63 3.31 1.31
CA GLU A 60 -15.75 3.05 0.38
C GLU A 60 -16.24 1.61 0.44
N LEU A 61 -15.33 0.64 0.58
CA LEU A 61 -15.68 -0.77 0.72
C LEU A 61 -16.50 -1.03 1.99
N GLU A 62 -16.16 -0.37 3.10
CA GLU A 62 -16.90 -0.49 4.35
C GLU A 62 -18.36 -0.03 4.19
N LYS A 63 -18.60 1.08 3.47
CA LYS A 63 -19.95 1.58 3.19
C LYS A 63 -20.76 0.57 2.38
N VAL A 64 -20.14 -0.04 1.36
CA VAL A 64 -20.80 -1.07 0.54
C VAL A 64 -21.14 -2.29 1.38
N LEU A 65 -20.19 -2.78 2.19
CA LEU A 65 -20.41 -3.93 3.07
C LEU A 65 -21.48 -3.65 4.13
N ALA A 66 -21.56 -2.42 4.66
CA ALA A 66 -22.60 -2.03 5.60
C ALA A 66 -24.00 -2.17 4.98
N LYS A 67 -24.19 -1.67 3.75
CA LYS A 67 -25.46 -1.80 3.02
C LYS A 67 -25.82 -3.25 2.73
N VAL A 68 -24.85 -4.07 2.35
CA VAL A 68 -25.08 -5.51 2.11
C VAL A 68 -25.56 -6.20 3.39
N ARG A 69 -24.94 -5.89 4.55
CA ARG A 69 -25.37 -6.44 5.85
C ARG A 69 -26.76 -5.99 6.26
N GLU A 70 -27.10 -4.72 6.02
CA GLU A 70 -28.44 -4.18 6.29
C GLU A 70 -29.50 -4.90 5.46
N ASN A 71 -29.29 -5.00 4.15
CA ASN A 71 -30.20 -5.73 3.25
C ASN A 71 -30.37 -7.18 3.68
N LYS A 72 -29.28 -7.86 4.08
CA LYS A 72 -29.37 -9.25 4.55
C LYS A 72 -30.16 -9.37 5.85
N ARG A 73 -30.03 -8.43 6.78
CA ARG A 73 -30.84 -8.41 8.01
C ARG A 73 -32.32 -8.18 7.72
N ALA A 74 -32.64 -7.29 6.78
CA ALA A 74 -34.02 -7.05 6.35
C ALA A 74 -34.65 -8.31 5.73
N GLN A 75 -33.91 -9.03 4.88
CA GLN A 75 -34.37 -10.31 4.31
C GLN A 75 -34.64 -11.36 5.39
N LEU A 76 -33.72 -11.54 6.34
CA LEU A 76 -33.91 -12.50 7.43
C LEU A 76 -35.09 -12.14 8.34
N ALA A 77 -35.35 -10.84 8.52
CA ALA A 77 -36.52 -10.38 9.29
C ALA A 77 -37.84 -10.64 8.54
N GLN A 78 -37.84 -10.52 7.21
CA GLN A 78 -38.99 -10.89 6.37
C GLN A 78 -39.24 -12.41 6.40
N GLU A 79 -38.19 -13.21 6.19
CA GLU A 79 -38.26 -14.68 6.25
C GLU A 79 -38.73 -15.20 7.62
N ALA A 80 -38.41 -14.50 8.72
CA ALA A 80 -38.86 -14.87 10.06
C ALA A 80 -40.30 -14.43 10.37
N SER A 81 -40.90 -13.60 9.52
CA SER A 81 -42.28 -13.09 9.67
C SER A 81 -43.31 -13.80 8.77
N GLU A 82 -42.83 -14.63 7.85
CA GLU A 82 -43.63 -15.57 7.03
C GLU A 82 -43.72 -16.95 7.70
#